data_AF-A0A1E4SNF2-F1
#
_entry.id   AF-A0A1E4SNF2-F1
#
_cell.length_a   1.000
_cell.length_b   1.000
_cell.length_c   1.000
_cell.angle_alpha   90.00
_cell.angle_beta   90.00
_cell.angle_gamma   90.00
#
_symmetry.space_group_name_H-M   'P 1'
#
loop_
_entity.id
_entity.type
_entity.pdbx_description
1 polymer ?
#
loop_
_entity_poly.entity_id
_entity_poly.type
_entity_poly.pdbx_seq_one_letter_code
_entity_poly.pdbx_strand_id
1 'polypeptide(L)'
;MSFFRDLIETVLPAAYAEEVKSEETEESEDAEEGDDDEDEDDEDDEDEDEEEVADPLDTLREECQDTPACKPFNHHFHECVERVTKEQEEEDYEHKAYKEDCVEEFFHLHHCINDCVAPRLFNKLK
;
A
#
# COMPACT_ATOMS: atom_id res chain seq x y z
N MET A 1 37.31 26.69 12.31
CA MET A 1 36.89 25.77 11.23
C MET A 1 36.12 24.61 11.87
N SER A 2 34.85 24.82 12.23
CA SER A 2 34.00 23.78 12.87
C SER A 2 32.54 23.92 12.44
N PHE A 3 32.07 25.15 12.19
CA PHE A 3 30.70 25.42 11.75
C PHE A 3 30.22 24.65 10.50
N PHE A 4 31.10 24.39 9.53
CA PHE A 4 30.71 23.65 8.32
C PHE A 4 30.56 22.15 8.56
N ARG A 5 31.27 21.60 9.54
CA ARG A 5 31.15 20.19 9.91
C ARG A 5 29.88 19.95 10.72
N ASP A 6 29.60 20.84 11.66
CA ASP A 6 28.41 20.77 12.51
C ASP A 6 27.11 20.88 11.69
N LEU A 7 27.11 21.66 10.59
CA LEU A 7 25.97 21.74 9.68
C LEU A 7 25.74 20.45 8.89
N ILE A 8 26.81 19.74 8.53
CA ILE A 8 26.72 18.49 7.74
C ILE A 8 26.23 17.33 8.61
N GLU A 9 26.67 17.25 9.86
CA GLU A 9 26.25 16.21 10.81
C GLU A 9 24.77 16.37 11.25
N THR A 10 24.22 17.59 11.24
CA THR A 10 22.81 17.84 11.60
C THR A 10 21.83 17.45 10.48
N VAL A 11 22.28 17.40 9.23
CA VAL A 11 21.42 17.09 8.06
C VAL A 11 21.38 15.60 7.76
N LEU A 12 22.34 14.82 8.27
CA LEU A 12 22.44 13.38 8.02
C LEU A 12 22.47 12.62 9.35
N PRO A 13 21.30 12.26 9.93
CA PRO A 13 21.28 11.38 11.08
C PRO A 13 21.86 10.02 10.67
N ALA A 14 23.02 9.68 11.23
CA ALA A 14 23.63 8.38 11.04
C ALA A 14 22.84 7.33 11.83
N ALA A 15 21.94 6.62 11.16
CA ALA A 15 21.32 5.41 11.69
C ALA A 15 22.27 4.23 11.46
N TYR A 16 22.75 3.60 12.54
CA TYR A 16 23.51 2.36 12.49
C TYR A 16 22.54 1.22 12.73
N ALA A 17 22.23 0.42 11.70
CA ALA A 17 21.46 -0.80 11.83
C ALA A 17 22.44 -1.99 11.86
N GLU A 18 22.50 -2.73 12.98
CA GLU A 18 23.11 -4.05 13.00
C GLU A 18 22.09 -5.06 12.46
N GLU A 19 22.43 -5.75 11.37
CA GLU A 19 21.60 -6.81 10.78
C GLU A 19 21.73 -8.09 11.61
N VAL A 20 20.67 -8.47 12.33
CA VAL A 20 20.58 -9.78 12.98
C VAL A 20 20.17 -10.81 11.92
N LYS A 21 21.20 -11.54 11.48
CA LYS A 21 21.17 -12.74 10.66
C LYS A 21 20.02 -13.69 11.03
N SER A 22 19.10 -13.88 10.09
CA SER A 22 18.09 -14.93 10.03
C SER A 22 18.73 -16.32 9.93
N GLU A 23 18.31 -17.25 10.78
CA GLU A 23 18.51 -18.68 10.58
C GLU A 23 17.13 -19.35 10.65
N GLU A 24 16.59 -19.71 9.48
CA GLU A 24 15.66 -20.83 9.31
C GLU A 24 16.33 -22.11 9.82
N THR A 25 15.62 -22.97 10.54
CA THR A 25 15.64 -24.43 10.25
C THR A 25 14.36 -25.07 10.78
N GLU A 26 13.85 -25.93 9.90
CA GLU A 26 12.61 -26.69 9.84
C GLU A 26 12.35 -27.75 10.94
N GLU A 27 11.07 -28.15 10.94
CA GLU A 27 10.51 -29.49 11.16
C GLU A 27 10.83 -30.27 12.45
N SER A 28 9.76 -30.55 13.21
CA SER A 28 9.36 -31.96 13.41
C SER A 28 7.88 -31.99 13.79
N GLU A 29 7.08 -32.59 12.92
CA GLU A 29 5.79 -33.19 13.25
C GLU A 29 6.01 -34.33 14.25
N ASP A 30 5.17 -34.42 15.29
CA ASP A 30 4.70 -35.69 15.83
C ASP A 30 3.37 -35.44 16.55
N ALA A 31 2.32 -35.95 15.92
CA ALA A 31 0.97 -35.98 16.46
C ALA A 31 0.82 -37.19 17.40
N GLU A 32 -0.05 -37.02 18.40
CA GLU A 32 -1.08 -37.96 18.86
C GLU A 32 -1.17 -38.02 20.40
N GLU A 33 -2.32 -37.49 20.86
CA GLU A 33 -3.26 -38.14 21.79
C GLU A 33 -2.88 -38.25 23.27
N GLY A 34 -3.60 -37.44 24.06
CA GLY A 34 -3.73 -37.54 25.51
C GLY A 34 -4.88 -36.66 25.98
N ASP A 35 -6.09 -36.99 25.53
CA ASP A 35 -7.37 -36.43 25.98
C ASP A 35 -7.69 -36.98 27.39
N ASP A 36 -7.69 -36.10 28.39
CA ASP A 36 -8.15 -36.36 29.76
C ASP A 36 -8.83 -35.09 30.31
N ASP A 37 -10.15 -35.13 30.24
CA ASP A 37 -11.14 -34.73 31.24
C ASP A 37 -11.21 -33.30 31.83
N GLU A 38 -12.47 -32.83 31.81
CA GLU A 38 -13.19 -32.01 32.80
C GLU A 38 -12.91 -30.50 32.97
N ASP A 39 -13.89 -29.75 32.45
CA ASP A 39 -14.75 -28.77 33.15
C ASP A 39 -14.39 -27.27 33.26
N GLU A 40 -15.45 -26.49 33.00
CA GLU A 40 -15.72 -25.08 33.36
C GLU A 40 -14.79 -23.98 32.80
N ASP A 41 -15.26 -23.18 31.84
CA ASP A 41 -15.74 -21.82 32.15
C ASP A 41 -16.47 -21.17 30.96
N ASP A 42 -17.40 -20.30 31.32
CA ASP A 42 -18.27 -19.44 30.54
C ASP A 42 -17.49 -18.31 29.85
N GLU A 43 -17.28 -18.34 28.54
CA GLU A 43 -16.87 -17.16 27.77
C GLU A 43 -17.61 -17.11 26.42
N ASP A 44 -18.68 -16.30 26.43
CA ASP A 44 -19.02 -15.32 25.41
C ASP A 44 -18.98 -15.78 23.94
N ASP A 45 -20.17 -16.14 23.45
CA ASP A 45 -20.55 -16.06 22.04
C ASP A 45 -20.66 -14.58 21.63
N GLU A 46 -19.55 -13.83 21.77
CA GLU A 46 -19.30 -12.57 21.07
C GLU A 46 -18.68 -12.93 19.72
N ASP A 47 -19.49 -13.54 18.84
CA ASP A 47 -19.31 -13.41 17.40
C ASP A 47 -19.59 -11.94 17.05
N GLU A 48 -18.67 -11.06 17.46
CA GLU A 48 -18.50 -9.72 16.89
C GLU A 48 -18.20 -9.95 15.41
N ASP A 49 -19.27 -10.00 14.62
CA ASP A 49 -19.31 -9.60 13.22
C ASP A 49 -18.65 -8.20 13.16
N GLU A 50 -17.31 -8.17 13.14
CA GLU A 50 -16.50 -7.02 12.74
C GLU A 50 -16.87 -6.75 11.29
N GLU A 51 -17.98 -6.01 11.08
CA GLU A 51 -18.25 -5.35 9.81
C GLU A 51 -17.00 -4.52 9.51
N GLU A 52 -16.17 -5.03 8.59
CA GLU A 52 -14.91 -4.40 8.19
C GLU A 52 -15.24 -2.96 7.74
N VAL A 53 -14.98 -2.01 8.64
CA VAL A 53 -15.30 -0.61 8.38
C VAL A 53 -14.40 -0.16 7.23
N ALA A 54 -14.99 -0.03 6.04
CA ALA A 54 -14.26 0.37 4.84
C ALA A 54 -13.43 1.63 5.09
N ASP A 55 -12.17 1.66 4.60
CA ASP A 55 -11.29 2.81 4.76
C ASP A 55 -11.97 4.07 4.18
N PRO A 56 -12.21 5.12 4.99
CA PRO A 56 -12.78 6.37 4.51
C PRO A 56 -11.97 6.99 3.37
N LEU A 57 -10.67 6.73 3.30
CA LEU A 57 -9.82 7.19 2.19
C LEU A 57 -10.22 6.55 0.87
N ASP A 58 -10.42 5.23 0.82
CA ASP A 58 -10.75 4.52 -0.42
C ASP A 58 -12.10 4.97 -0.98
N THR A 59 -13.11 5.09 -0.12
CA THR A 59 -14.42 5.64 -0.50
C THR A 59 -14.29 7.05 -1.08
N LEU A 60 -13.51 7.92 -0.44
CA LEU A 60 -13.31 9.29 -0.91
C LEU A 60 -12.51 9.35 -2.22
N ARG A 61 -11.55 8.45 -2.44
CA ARG A 61 -10.78 8.39 -3.69
C ARG A 61 -11.66 8.03 -4.87
N GLU A 62 -12.55 7.04 -4.72
CA GLU A 62 -13.52 6.65 -5.74
C GLU A 62 -14.48 7.81 -6.07
N GLU A 63 -15.09 8.42 -5.06
CA GLU A 63 -15.95 9.59 -5.24
C GLU A 63 -15.24 10.74 -5.97
N CYS A 64 -14.00 11.04 -5.56
CA CYS A 64 -13.21 12.13 -6.13
C CYS A 64 -12.76 11.83 -7.57
N GLN A 65 -12.45 10.58 -7.89
CA GLN A 65 -12.07 10.13 -9.23
C GLN A 65 -13.20 10.34 -10.26
N ASP A 66 -14.46 10.16 -9.85
CA ASP A 66 -15.63 10.30 -10.72
C ASP A 66 -16.13 11.74 -10.87
N THR A 67 -15.52 12.69 -10.18
CA THR A 67 -15.86 14.11 -10.33
C THR A 67 -15.58 14.61 -11.75
N PRO A 68 -16.33 15.60 -12.25
CA PRO A 68 -16.06 16.19 -13.57
C PRO A 68 -14.65 16.76 -13.74
N ALA A 69 -13.99 17.15 -12.64
CA ALA A 69 -12.64 17.66 -12.63
C ALA A 69 -11.58 16.55 -12.82
N CYS A 70 -11.77 15.39 -12.18
CA CYS A 70 -10.79 14.29 -12.22
C CYS A 70 -11.08 13.25 -13.31
N LYS A 71 -12.33 13.17 -13.80
CA LYS A 71 -12.74 12.22 -14.84
C LYS A 71 -11.88 12.26 -16.13
N PRO A 72 -11.43 13.42 -16.64
CA PRO A 72 -10.52 13.45 -17.80
C PRO A 72 -9.16 12.82 -17.51
N PHE A 73 -8.59 13.06 -16.32
CA PHE A 73 -7.32 12.45 -15.92
C PHE A 73 -7.47 10.94 -15.73
N ASN A 74 -8.61 10.49 -15.21
CA ASN A 74 -8.91 9.07 -15.10
C ASN A 74 -8.99 8.39 -16.48
N HIS A 75 -9.68 9.03 -17.43
CA HIS A 75 -9.72 8.55 -18.81
C HIS A 75 -8.30 8.42 -19.40
N HIS A 76 -7.46 9.45 -19.27
CA HIS A 76 -6.09 9.40 -19.82
C HIS A 76 -5.21 8.35 -19.15
N PHE A 77 -5.36 8.15 -17.83
CA PHE A 77 -4.67 7.07 -17.13
C PHE A 77 -5.07 5.70 -17.69
N HIS A 78 -6.37 5.43 -17.85
CA HIS A 78 -6.83 4.16 -18.44
C HIS A 78 -6.40 3.99 -19.89
N GLU A 79 -6.41 5.06 -20.69
CA GLU A 79 -5.90 5.05 -22.06
C GLU A 79 -4.41 4.69 -22.13
N CYS A 80 -3.59 5.21 -21.19
CA CYS A 80 -2.19 4.81 -21.06
C CYS A 80 -2.06 3.33 -20.66
N VAL A 81 -2.82 2.88 -19.65
CA VAL A 81 -2.78 1.49 -19.18
C VAL A 81 -3.13 0.51 -20.30
N GLU A 82 -4.16 0.81 -21.10
CA GLU A 82 -4.53 -0.01 -22.27
C GLU A 82 -3.38 -0.09 -23.28
N ARG A 83 -2.71 1.04 -23.56
CA ARG A 83 -1.58 1.10 -24.49
C ARG A 83 -0.37 0.31 -23.99
N VAL A 84 0.02 0.51 -22.73
CA VAL A 84 1.15 -0.18 -22.09
C VAL A 84 0.88 -1.68 -21.96
N THR A 85 -0.34 -2.07 -21.60
CA THR A 85 -0.72 -3.50 -21.52
C THR A 85 -0.60 -4.16 -22.89
N LYS A 86 -1.06 -3.48 -23.94
CA LYS A 86 -0.90 -3.97 -25.32
C LYS A 86 0.57 -4.07 -25.74
N GLU A 87 1.42 -3.13 -25.31
CA GLU A 87 2.86 -3.18 -25.56
C GLU A 87 3.51 -4.40 -24.87
N GLN A 88 3.06 -4.74 -23.66
CA GLN A 88 3.56 -5.88 -22.88
C GLN A 88 3.24 -7.24 -23.52
N GLU A 89 2.23 -7.33 -24.39
CA GLU A 89 1.85 -8.54 -25.11
C GLU A 89 2.75 -8.84 -26.33
N GLU A 90 3.66 -7.92 -26.71
CA GLU A 90 4.58 -8.10 -27.84
C GLU A 90 5.63 -9.19 -27.54
N GLU A 91 5.92 -10.07 -28.51
CA GLU A 91 6.83 -11.23 -28.34
C GLU A 91 8.25 -10.85 -27.87
N ASP A 92 8.73 -9.65 -28.20
CA ASP A 92 10.07 -9.17 -27.87
C ASP A 92 10.05 -8.02 -26.84
N TYR A 93 8.94 -7.87 -26.10
CA TYR A 93 8.80 -6.80 -25.10
C TYR A 93 9.96 -6.80 -24.10
N GLU A 94 10.45 -7.98 -23.68
CA GLU A 94 11.55 -8.13 -22.73
C GLU A 94 12.86 -7.48 -23.19
N HIS A 95 13.15 -7.49 -24.49
CA HIS A 95 14.38 -6.92 -25.05
C HIS A 95 14.20 -5.49 -25.59
N LYS A 96 12.99 -4.91 -25.43
CA LYS A 96 12.69 -3.56 -25.90
C LYS A 96 13.53 -2.54 -25.13
N ALA A 97 14.24 -1.68 -25.86
CA ALA A 97 15.11 -0.66 -25.28
C ALA A 97 14.35 0.43 -24.51
N TYR A 98 13.06 0.62 -24.84
CA TYR A 98 12.16 1.55 -24.19
C TYR A 98 10.84 0.84 -23.91
N LYS A 99 10.38 0.92 -22.66
CA LYS A 99 9.08 0.42 -22.20
C LYS A 99 8.34 1.64 -21.68
N GLU A 100 7.17 1.92 -22.22
CA GLU A 100 6.35 3.04 -21.74
C GLU A 100 5.82 2.74 -20.32
N ASP A 101 5.73 3.78 -19.49
CA ASP A 101 5.05 3.73 -18.20
C ASP A 101 3.94 4.78 -18.14
N CYS A 102 3.03 4.63 -17.18
CA CYS A 102 1.90 5.54 -16.97
C CYS A 102 2.05 6.40 -15.71
N VAL A 103 3.29 6.65 -15.27
CA VAL A 103 3.54 7.38 -14.02
C VAL A 103 3.07 8.82 -14.13
N GLU A 104 3.25 9.45 -15.29
CA GLU A 104 2.77 10.82 -15.52
C GLU A 104 1.25 10.93 -15.40
N GLU A 105 0.50 10.08 -16.10
CA GLU A 105 -0.96 10.08 -16.05
C GLU A 105 -1.48 9.70 -14.67
N PHE A 106 -0.82 8.75 -13.99
CA PHE A 106 -1.12 8.41 -12.60
C PHE A 106 -0.93 9.61 -11.67
N PHE A 107 0.14 10.39 -11.85
CA PHE A 107 0.41 11.57 -11.03
C PHE A 107 -0.63 12.67 -11.28
N HIS A 108 -1.05 12.88 -12.53
CA HIS A 108 -2.12 13.83 -12.83
C HIS A 108 -3.46 13.43 -12.18
N LEU A 109 -3.84 12.14 -12.29
CA LEU A 109 -5.04 11.62 -11.65
C LEU A 109 -4.97 11.75 -10.13
N HIS A 110 -3.87 11.29 -9.54
CA HIS A 110 -3.72 11.25 -8.09
C HIS A 110 -3.57 12.65 -7.49
N HIS A 111 -2.93 13.59 -8.19
CA HIS A 111 -2.92 15.00 -7.79
C HIS A 111 -4.33 15.58 -7.72
N CYS A 112 -5.16 15.35 -8.75
CA CYS A 112 -6.56 15.80 -8.75
C CYS A 112 -7.38 15.16 -7.61
N ILE A 113 -7.23 13.84 -7.40
CA ILE A 113 -7.91 13.13 -6.32
C ILE A 113 -7.47 13.71 -4.96
N ASN A 114 -6.18 13.93 -4.75
CA ASN A 114 -5.66 14.44 -3.47
C ASN A 114 -6.17 15.85 -3.15
N ASP A 115 -6.28 16.73 -4.14
CA ASP A 115 -6.87 18.06 -3.95
C ASP A 115 -8.35 17.97 -3.49
N CYS A 116 -9.07 16.92 -3.90
CA CYS A 116 -10.45 16.65 -3.49
C CYS A 116 -10.55 15.93 -2.13
N VAL A 117 -9.67 14.97 -1.85
CA VAL A 117 -9.70 14.12 -0.64
C VAL A 117 -9.12 14.83 0.58
N ALA A 118 -7.99 15.53 0.43
CA ALA A 118 -7.25 16.14 1.53
C ALA A 118 -8.10 17.01 2.47
N PRO A 119 -9.01 17.90 1.98
CA PRO A 119 -9.86 18.68 2.88
C PRO A 119 -11.01 17.90 3.54
N ARG A 120 -11.28 16.65 3.13
CA ARG A 120 -12.43 15.84 3.56
C ARG A 120 -12.04 14.73 4.54
N LEU A 121 -10.92 14.05 4.30
CA LEU A 121 -10.53 12.81 4.97
C LEU A 121 -10.54 12.91 6.50
N PHE A 122 -9.91 13.93 7.08
CA PHE A 122 -9.74 14.05 8.53
C PHE A 122 -11.07 14.31 9.28
N ASN A 123 -12.15 14.65 8.59
CA ASN A 123 -13.48 14.73 9.21
C ASN A 123 -14.13 13.34 9.39
N LYS A 124 -13.54 12.30 8.80
CA LYS A 124 -14.00 10.90 8.86
C LYS A 124 -13.19 10.04 9.82
N LEU A 125 -12.03 10.52 10.26
CA LEU A 125 -11.13 9.83 11.18
C LEU A 125 -11.40 10.27 12.62
N LYS A 126 -11.20 9.38 13.60
CA LYS A 126 -11.44 9.61 15.03
C LYS A 126 -10.14 9.66 15.82
#